data_AF-A0A954NVN3-F1
#
_entry.id   AF-A0A954NVN3-F1
#
_cell.length_a   1.000
_cell.length_b   1.000
_cell.length_c   1.000
_cell.angle_alpha   90.00
_cell.angle_beta   90.00
_cell.angle_gamma   90.00
#
_symmetry.space_group_name_H-M   'P 1'
#
loop_
_entity.id
_entity.type
_entity.pdbx_description
1 polymer ?
#
loop_
_entity_poly.entity_id
_entity_poly.type
_entity_poly.pdbx_seq_one_letter_code
_entity_poly.pdbx_strand_id
1 'polypeptide(L)' 'MPRALLLIAHGSRRAEANADLVTLAELVQARQPDDVVEIAYLELAEPSIPAG' A
#
# COMPACT_ATOMS: atom_id res chain seq x y z
N MET A 1 -4.16 -3.14 21.12
CA MET A 1 -2.89 -2.60 20.58
C MET A 1 -3.12 -2.44 19.08
N PRO A 2 -2.89 -1.24 18.51
CA PRO A 2 -3.01 -1.05 17.06
C PRO A 2 -1.96 -1.90 16.36
N ARG A 3 -2.32 -2.50 15.22
CA ARG A 3 -1.42 -3.24 14.35
C ARG A 3 -1.02 -2.34 13.19
N ALA A 4 0.10 -2.69 12.56
CA ALA A 4 0.51 -2.07 11.31
C ALA A 4 0.54 -3.12 10.21
N LEU A 5 0.09 -2.74 9.01
CA LEU A 5 0.12 -3.55 7.80
C LEU A 5 0.75 -2.73 6.68
N LEU A 6 1.82 -3.27 6.10
CA LEU A 6 2.43 -2.75 4.89
C LEU A 6 2.06 -3.66 3.71
N LEU A 7 1.29 -3.14 2.77
CA LEU A 7 0.93 -3.84 1.54
C LEU A 7 1.98 -3.57 0.45
N ILE A 8 2.58 -4.64 -0.07
CA ILE A 8 3.68 -4.52 -1.02
C ILE A 8 3.27 -5.04 -2.40
N ALA A 9 3.51 -4.25 -3.44
CA ALA A 9 3.47 -4.71 -4.82
C ALA A 9 4.84 -4.57 -5.50
N HIS A 10 4.99 -5.16 -6.69
CA HIS A 10 6.22 -4.98 -7.47
C HIS A 10 6.42 -3.51 -7.88
N GLY A 11 5.32 -2.83 -8.22
CA GLY A 11 5.31 -1.47 -8.76
C GLY A 11 5.42 -1.43 -10.28
N SER A 12 4.83 -0.40 -10.88
CA SER A 12 4.72 -0.24 -12.32
C SER A 12 4.90 1.22 -12.73
N ARG A 13 5.47 1.44 -13.92
CA ARG A 13 5.52 2.76 -14.56
C ARG A 13 4.14 3.24 -15.03
N ARG A 14 3.18 2.33 -15.15
CA ARG A 14 1.78 2.63 -15.54
C ARG A 14 0.97 2.88 -14.27
N ALA A 15 0.48 4.10 -14.10
CA ALA A 15 -0.28 4.50 -12.91
C ALA A 15 -1.54 3.63 -12.71
N GLU A 16 -2.22 3.25 -13.79
CA GLU A 16 -3.41 2.40 -13.68
C GLU A 16 -3.11 1.01 -13.10
N ALA A 17 -1.90 0.50 -13.25
CA ALA A 17 -1.51 -0.80 -12.69
C ALA A 17 -1.21 -0.72 -11.18
N ASN A 18 -0.88 0.47 -10.66
CA ASN A 18 -0.65 0.69 -9.23
C ASN A 18 -1.96 0.99 -8.47
N ALA A 19 -3.01 1.43 -9.18
CA ALA A 19 -4.29 1.82 -8.60
C ALA A 19 -4.97 0.68 -7.80
N ASP A 20 -4.75 -0.58 -8.20
CA ASP A 20 -5.30 -1.74 -7.50
C ASP A 20 -4.74 -1.86 -6.06
N LEU A 21 -3.46 -1.57 -5.87
CA LEU A 21 -2.83 -1.61 -4.53
C LEU A 21 -3.38 -0.50 -3.63
N VAL A 22 -3.52 0.71 -4.17
CA VAL A 22 -4.10 1.87 -3.46
C VAL A 22 -5.53 1.56 -3.04
N THR A 23 -6.35 1.06 -3.97
CA THR A 23 -7.74 0.68 -3.71
C THR A 23 -7.82 -0.39 -2.62
N LEU A 24 -6.93 -1.39 -2.66
CA LEU A 24 -6.88 -2.41 -1.63
C LEU A 24 -6.54 -1.83 -0.25
N ALA A 25 -5.56 -0.93 -0.17
CA ALA A 25 -5.20 -0.28 1.09
C ALA A 25 -6.36 0.50 1.69
N GLU A 26 -7.09 1.27 0.89
CA GLU A 26 -8.29 2.00 1.30
C GLU A 26 -9.37 1.06 1.83
N LEU A 27 -9.63 -0.06 1.14
CA LEU A 27 -10.61 -1.06 1.57
C LEU A 27 -10.22 -1.74 2.89
N VAL A 28 -8.93 -1.99 3.11
CA VAL A 28 -8.43 -2.58 4.36
C VAL A 28 -8.53 -1.57 5.50
N GLN A 29 -8.10 -0.32 5.27
CA GLN A 29 -8.16 0.76 6.27
C GLN A 29 -9.60 1.03 6.71
N ALA A 30 -10.55 1.02 5.78
CA ALA A 30 -11.98 1.19 6.10
C ALA A 30 -12.55 0.06 6.98
N ARG A 31 -11.98 -1.16 6.89
CA ARG A 31 -12.39 -2.32 7.70
C ARG A 31 -11.70 -2.38 9.06
N GLN A 32 -10.52 -1.78 9.17
CA GLN A 32 -9.68 -1.77 10.37
C GLN A 32 -9.23 -0.33 10.67
N PRO A 33 -10.16 0.54 11.10
CA PRO A 33 -9.88 1.97 11.27
C PRO A 33 -8.86 2.29 12.37
N ASP A 34 -8.64 1.35 13.30
CA ASP A 34 -7.69 1.50 14.40
C ASP A 34 -6.26 0.99 14.05
N ASP A 35 -6.10 0.31 12.91
CA ASP A 35 -4.81 -0.18 12.43
C ASP A 35 -4.19 0.81 11.42
N VAL A 36 -2.86 0.80 11.33
CA VAL A 36 -2.11 1.57 10.33
C VAL A 36 -1.98 0.74 9.07
N VAL A 37 -2.46 1.25 7.93
CA VAL A 37 -2.35 0.59 6.63
C VAL A 37 -1.59 1.48 5.66
N GLU A 38 -0.42 1.01 5.24
CA GLU A 38 0.44 1.71 4.26
C GLU A 38 0.68 0.82 3.05
N ILE A 39 1.15 1.43 1.95
CA ILE A 39 1.56 0.73 0.74
C ILE A 39 3.04 0.96 0.48
N ALA A 40 3.69 0.01 -0.19
CA ALA A 40 5.01 0.21 -0.77
C ALA A 40 5.24 -0.62 -2.04
N TYR A 41 6.25 -0.23 -2.80
CA TYR A 41 6.64 -0.86 -4.05
C TYR A 41 8.08 -1.35 -4.01
N LEU A 42 8.33 -2.49 -4.66
CA LEU A 42 9.68 -3.02 -4.80
C LEU A 42 10.54 -2.16 -5.74
N GLU A 43 9.95 -1.72 -6.85
CA GLU A 43 10.59 -0.88 -7.85
C GLU A 43 9.56 -0.11 -8.70
N LEU A 44 10.04 0.82 -9.54
CA LEU A 44 9.26 1.52 -10.59
C LEU A 44 8.16 2.48 -10.13
N ALA A 45 7.79 2.45 -8.85
CA ALA A 45 6.80 3.32 -8.23
C ALA A 45 7.23 3.68 -6.80
N GLU A 46 6.63 4.73 -6.24
CA GLU A 46 6.86 5.19 -4.88
C GLU A 46 5.56 5.12 -4.08
N PRO A 47 5.62 4.87 -2.76
CA PRO A 47 6.84 4.81 -1.94
C PRO A 47 7.57 3.45 -2.02
N SER A 48 8.91 3.46 -1.91
CA SER A 48 9.71 2.24 -1.76
C SER A 48 9.47 1.51 -0.42
N ILE A 49 9.79 0.21 -0.35
CA ILE A 49 9.62 -0.60 0.88
C ILE A 49 10.25 0.03 2.14
N PRO A 50 11.46 0.61 2.12
CA PRO A 50 12.01 1.27 3.31
C PRO A 50 11.31 2.58 3.71
N ALA A 51 10.47 3.14 2.82
CA ALA A 51 9.80 4.43 3.01
C ALA A 51 8.30 4.31 3.35
N GLY A 52 7.74 3.10 3.32
CA GLY A 52 6.38 2.76 3.78
C GLY A 52 6.43 1.82 4.99
#